data_AF-A0A177TPH3-F1
#
_entry.id   AF-A0A177TPH3-F1
#
_cell.length_a   1.000
_cell.length_b   1.000
_cell.length_c   1.000
_cell.angle_alpha   90.00
_cell.angle_beta   90.00
_cell.angle_gamma   90.00
#
_symmetry.space_group_name_H-M   'P 1'
#
loop_
_entity.id
_entity.type
_entity.pdbx_description
1 polymer ?
#
loop_
_entity_poly.entity_id
_entity_poly.type
_entity_poly.pdbx_seq_one_letter_code
_entity_poly.pdbx_strand_id
1 'polypeptide(L)'
;MLLRPTLRLLAQQAYKPSIRFPDRSQSSKQHTEPHPHPAAPPEIAKDFSHFQEVFASGPHFHPEKLQSASSGGEGEEPAAAAAEAAPVAEDLHELPARFWKTRSLVIEEDEMEAIMTGGASVGSTK
;
A
#
# COMPACT_ATOMS: atom_id res chain seq x y z
N MET A 1 12.89 7.00 -52.40
CA MET A 1 12.36 5.64 -52.21
C MET A 1 10.97 5.72 -51.60
N LEU A 2 9.91 5.45 -52.36
CA LEU A 2 8.53 5.48 -51.85
C LEU A 2 8.23 4.14 -51.15
N LEU A 3 7.93 4.18 -49.85
CA LEU A 3 7.53 3.00 -49.09
C LEU A 3 6.16 2.51 -49.56
N ARG A 4 6.03 1.20 -49.83
CA ARG A 4 4.79 0.59 -50.32
C ARG A 4 3.64 0.81 -49.31
N PRO A 5 2.41 1.15 -49.78
CA PRO A 5 1.29 1.51 -48.91
C PRO A 5 0.90 0.40 -47.92
N THR A 6 1.10 -0.86 -48.31
CA THR A 6 0.83 -2.04 -47.47
C THR A 6 1.75 -2.13 -46.26
N LEU A 7 3.04 -1.79 -46.40
CA LEU A 7 3.98 -1.72 -45.28
C LEU A 7 3.64 -0.57 -44.33
N ARG A 8 3.13 0.53 -44.88
CA ARG A 8 2.67 1.69 -44.11
C ARG A 8 1.45 1.36 -43.23
N LEU A 9 0.54 0.53 -43.73
CA LEU A 9 -0.67 0.11 -43.02
C LEU A 9 -0.37 -0.94 -41.92
N LEU A 10 0.53 -1.88 -42.19
CA LEU A 10 1.03 -2.86 -41.19
C LEU A 10 1.75 -2.17 -40.02
N ALA A 11 2.59 -1.16 -40.30
CA ALA A 11 3.27 -0.40 -39.26
C ALA A 11 2.30 0.42 -38.37
N GLN A 12 1.19 0.89 -38.93
CA GLN A 12 0.15 1.62 -38.18
C GLN A 12 -0.66 0.71 -37.23
N GLN A 13 -0.80 -0.57 -37.57
CA GLN A 13 -1.49 -1.55 -36.73
C GLN A 13 -0.59 -2.12 -35.64
N ALA A 14 0.72 -2.30 -35.90
CA ALA A 14 1.68 -2.82 -34.93
C ALA A 14 1.93 -1.88 -33.74
N TYR A 15 1.64 -0.57 -33.87
CA TYR A 15 1.94 0.43 -32.84
C TYR A 15 0.84 0.62 -31.78
N LYS A 16 -0.32 -0.04 -31.93
CA LYS A 16 -1.42 0.08 -30.96
C LYS A 16 -1.46 -1.17 -30.08
N PRO A 17 -1.21 -1.07 -28.76
CA PRO A 17 -1.32 -2.22 -27.87
C PRO A 17 -2.75 -2.76 -27.87
N SER A 18 -2.89 -4.09 -27.81
CA SER A 18 -4.20 -4.78 -27.81
C SER A 18 -5.00 -4.53 -26.52
N ILE A 19 -4.32 -4.15 -25.44
CA ILE A 19 -4.93 -3.75 -24.18
C ILE A 19 -5.10 -2.22 -24.15
N ARG A 20 -6.33 -1.77 -23.87
CA ARG A 20 -6.62 -0.37 -23.56
C ARG A 20 -6.82 -0.25 -22.07
N PHE A 21 -5.96 0.52 -21.42
CA PHE A 21 -6.17 0.85 -20.02
C PHE A 21 -7.40 1.77 -19.92
N PRO A 22 -8.32 1.51 -18.98
CA PRO A 22 -9.36 2.48 -18.66
C PRO A 22 -8.71 3.81 -18.26
N ASP A 23 -9.34 4.91 -18.65
CA ASP A 23 -8.86 6.24 -18.32
C ASP A 23 -8.90 6.43 -16.80
N ARG A 24 -7.76 6.75 -16.20
CA ARG A 24 -7.60 6.95 -14.76
C ARG A 24 -8.47 8.10 -14.23
N SER A 25 -8.90 9.01 -15.12
CA SER A 25 -9.81 10.12 -14.80
C SER A 25 -11.30 9.75 -14.86
N GLN A 26 -11.65 8.59 -15.44
CA GLN A 26 -13.01 8.08 -15.42
C GLN A 26 -13.25 7.32 -14.12
N SER A 27 -13.32 8.05 -12.99
CA SER A 27 -14.02 7.52 -11.83
C SER A 27 -15.43 7.15 -12.29
N SER A 28 -15.80 5.88 -12.12
CA SER A 28 -17.12 5.39 -12.51
C SER A 28 -18.16 6.28 -11.84
N LYS A 29 -18.85 7.12 -12.63
CA LYS A 29 -19.86 8.09 -12.17
C LYS A 29 -21.16 7.41 -11.72
N GLN A 30 -21.06 6.30 -10.99
CA GLN A 30 -22.08 5.84 -10.06
C GLN A 30 -21.60 6.25 -8.67
N HIS A 31 -21.48 7.56 -8.45
CA HIS A 31 -21.32 8.09 -7.10
C HIS A 31 -22.64 7.85 -6.38
N THR A 32 -22.72 6.76 -5.64
CA THR A 32 -23.69 6.67 -4.53
C THR A 32 -23.31 7.78 -3.56
N GLU A 33 -24.28 8.58 -3.14
CA GLU A 33 -24.04 9.58 -2.09
C GLU A 33 -23.45 8.87 -0.86
N PRO A 34 -22.38 9.39 -0.25
CA PRO A 34 -21.80 8.77 0.92
C PRO A 34 -22.89 8.65 1.99
N HIS A 35 -23.11 7.43 2.49
CA HIS A 35 -24.10 7.15 3.53
C HIS A 35 -23.45 6.35 4.66
N PRO A 36 -23.99 6.40 5.89
CA PRO A 36 -23.49 5.55 6.96
C PRO A 36 -23.64 4.07 6.57
N HIS A 37 -22.70 3.24 6.99
CA HIS A 37 -22.76 1.81 6.74
C HIS A 37 -23.93 1.18 7.52
N PRO A 38 -24.71 0.24 6.95
CA PRO A 38 -25.88 -0.33 7.62
C PRO A 38 -25.55 -1.07 8.93
N ALA A 39 -24.33 -1.58 9.07
CA ALA A 39 -23.84 -2.24 10.30
C ALA A 39 -23.03 -1.31 11.23
N ALA A 40 -23.06 0.01 11.02
CA ALA A 40 -22.37 0.95 11.91
C ALA A 40 -23.07 1.01 13.28
N PRO A 41 -22.29 1.09 14.39
CA PRO A 41 -22.85 1.40 15.70
C PRO A 41 -23.74 2.65 15.66
N PRO A 42 -24.83 2.70 16.45
CA PRO A 42 -25.84 3.75 16.36
C PRO A 42 -25.30 5.14 16.74
N GLU A 43 -24.19 5.21 17.47
CA GLU A 43 -23.50 6.46 17.81
C GLU A 43 -22.80 7.03 16.58
N ILE A 44 -21.96 6.22 15.92
CA ILE A 44 -21.19 6.61 14.72
C ILE A 44 -22.12 6.94 13.54
N ALA A 45 -23.25 6.24 13.42
CA ALA A 45 -24.22 6.51 12.37
C ALA A 45 -24.88 7.89 12.51
N LYS A 46 -25.05 8.42 13.74
CA LYS A 46 -25.60 9.76 14.00
C LYS A 46 -24.58 10.85 13.68
N ASP A 47 -23.31 10.60 13.97
CA ASP A 47 -22.22 11.56 13.75
C ASP A 47 -21.69 11.57 12.30
N PHE A 48 -22.36 10.85 11.39
CA PHE A 48 -21.95 10.71 9.99
C PHE A 48 -21.81 12.05 9.25
N SER A 49 -22.69 13.02 9.51
CA SER A 49 -22.59 14.36 8.92
C SER A 49 -21.31 15.08 9.33
N HIS A 50 -20.89 14.93 10.58
CA HIS A 50 -19.65 15.52 11.08
C HIS A 50 -18.42 14.91 10.38
N PHE A 51 -18.42 13.60 10.14
CA PHE A 51 -17.35 12.95 9.38
C PHE A 51 -17.28 13.43 7.92
N GLN A 52 -18.43 13.72 7.30
CA GLN A 52 -18.45 14.31 5.95
C GLN A 52 -17.84 15.73 5.93
N GLU A 53 -18.15 16.54 6.93
CA GLU A 53 -17.58 17.90 7.06
C GLU A 53 -16.06 17.86 7.22
N VAL A 54 -15.56 16.99 8.11
CA VAL A 54 -14.11 16.79 8.34
C VAL A 54 -13.42 16.21 7.11
N PHE A 55 -14.08 15.32 6.37
CA PHE A 55 -13.53 14.78 5.12
C PHE A 55 -13.42 15.87 4.03
N ALA A 56 -14.43 16.73 3.90
CA ALA A 56 -14.45 17.83 2.94
C ALA A 56 -13.42 18.92 3.27
N SER A 57 -13.13 19.14 4.55
CA SER A 57 -12.13 20.12 5.00
C SER A 57 -10.68 19.70 4.72
N GLY A 58 -10.47 18.46 4.25
CA GLY A 58 -9.16 17.95 3.84
C GLY A 58 -8.32 17.40 5.00
N PRO A 59 -7.06 16.96 4.74
CA PRO A 59 -6.23 16.32 5.74
C PRO A 59 -5.84 17.30 6.87
N HIS A 60 -6.61 17.29 7.95
CA HIS A 60 -6.28 17.99 9.17
C HIS A 60 -5.40 17.13 10.09
N PHE A 61 -4.09 17.36 10.00
CA PHE A 61 -3.16 16.84 11.00
C PHE A 61 -3.25 17.71 12.26
N HIS A 62 -4.04 17.28 13.24
CA HIS A 62 -4.08 17.89 14.57
C HIS A 62 -3.18 17.07 15.51
N PRO A 63 -1.93 17.50 15.77
CA PRO A 63 -1.01 16.75 16.62
C PRO A 63 -1.53 16.58 18.07
N GLU A 64 -2.45 17.44 18.51
CA GLU A 64 -3.07 17.36 19.84
C GLU A 64 -4.01 16.15 20.00
N LYS A 65 -4.64 15.67 18.92
CA LYS A 65 -5.51 14.47 18.97
C LYS A 65 -4.73 13.15 19.03
N LEU A 66 -3.41 13.20 18.86
CA LEU A 66 -2.52 12.03 19.01
C LEU A 66 -2.23 11.71 20.49
N GLN A 67 -2.68 12.54 21.43
CA GLN A 67 -2.45 12.36 22.87
C GLN A 67 -3.67 11.75 23.58
N SER A 68 -4.09 10.53 23.19
CA SER A 68 -4.94 9.73 24.08
C SER A 68 -4.87 8.24 23.74
N ALA A 69 -3.70 7.65 24.01
CA ALA A 69 -3.56 6.23 24.35
C ALA A 69 -2.34 6.02 25.28
N SER A 70 -2.01 7.02 26.09
CA SER A 70 -1.03 6.90 27.17
C SER A 70 -1.75 6.99 28.51
N SER A 71 -2.41 5.89 28.89
CA SER A 71 -2.74 5.63 30.29
C SER A 71 -2.43 4.16 30.57
N GLY A 72 -1.21 3.91 31.05
CA GLY A 72 -0.94 2.72 31.83
C GLY A 72 -1.66 2.81 33.18
N GLY A 73 -2.15 1.67 33.68
CA GLY A 73 -2.71 1.54 35.03
C GLY A 73 -3.71 0.40 35.21
N GLU A 74 -3.20 -0.84 35.16
CA GLU A 74 -3.51 -2.03 36.01
C GLU A 74 -4.95 -2.27 36.53
N GLY A 75 -5.52 -3.44 36.21
CA GLY A 75 -6.69 -4.00 36.92
C GLY A 75 -7.44 -5.14 36.21
N GLU A 76 -7.08 -6.37 36.56
CA GLU A 76 -7.80 -7.66 36.39
C GLU A 76 -7.79 -8.43 35.05
N GLU A 77 -7.14 -9.61 35.14
CA GLU A 77 -6.99 -10.69 34.17
C GLU A 77 -8.30 -11.48 33.87
N PRO A 78 -8.29 -12.39 32.87
CA PRO A 78 -8.09 -13.79 33.26
C PRO A 78 -6.90 -14.45 32.53
N ALA A 79 -5.93 -14.87 33.34
CA ALA A 79 -5.04 -16.01 33.26
C ALA A 79 -4.90 -16.70 31.90
N ALA A 80 -3.74 -16.48 31.28
CA ALA A 80 -2.93 -17.59 30.75
C ALA A 80 -1.45 -17.17 30.60
N ALA A 81 -0.66 -17.56 31.62
CA ALA A 81 0.77 -17.84 31.59
C ALA A 81 1.75 -16.68 31.25
N ALA A 82 2.33 -16.16 32.33
CA ALA A 82 3.59 -15.41 32.42
C ALA A 82 4.62 -15.72 31.33
N ALA A 83 4.95 -14.69 30.56
CA ALA A 83 6.28 -14.52 29.99
C ALA A 83 6.68 -13.06 30.24
N GLU A 84 7.85 -12.88 30.84
CA GLU A 84 8.55 -11.62 31.06
C GLU A 84 8.30 -10.62 29.92
N ALA A 85 7.94 -9.38 30.26
CA ALA A 85 7.66 -8.32 29.27
C ALA A 85 8.91 -8.06 28.43
N ALA A 86 9.03 -8.77 27.33
CA ALA A 86 10.11 -8.59 26.37
C ALA A 86 10.05 -7.13 25.87
N PRO A 87 11.20 -6.44 25.76
CA PRO A 87 11.23 -5.09 25.22
C PRO A 87 10.58 -5.13 23.83
N VAL A 88 9.64 -4.21 23.60
CA VAL A 88 9.07 -3.99 22.27
C VAL A 88 10.23 -3.57 21.38
N ALA A 89 10.59 -4.41 20.40
CA ALA A 89 11.66 -4.11 19.45
C ALA A 89 11.27 -2.87 18.63
N GLU A 90 12.15 -1.87 18.59
CA GLU A 90 11.93 -0.64 17.83
C GLU A 90 12.47 -0.80 16.39
N ASP A 91 13.53 -1.61 16.23
CA ASP A 91 14.12 -1.91 14.93
C ASP A 91 13.81 -3.35 14.48
N LEU A 92 13.62 -3.52 13.18
CA LEU A 92 13.31 -4.79 12.53
C LEU A 92 14.46 -5.81 12.69
N HIS A 93 15.71 -5.35 12.79
CA HIS A 93 16.87 -6.21 12.99
C HIS A 93 17.04 -6.68 14.44
N GLU A 94 16.37 -6.06 15.40
CA GLU A 94 16.32 -6.51 16.80
C GLU A 94 15.38 -7.72 16.97
N LEU A 95 14.49 -7.93 16.02
CA LEU A 95 13.60 -9.10 16.01
C LEU A 95 14.38 -10.40 15.79
N PRO A 96 13.85 -11.54 16.28
CA PRO A 96 14.41 -12.84 15.97
C PRO A 96 14.59 -13.05 14.46
N ALA A 97 15.71 -13.66 14.06
CA ALA A 97 16.12 -13.79 12.65
C ALA A 97 15.05 -14.36 11.71
N ARG A 98 14.09 -15.16 12.21
CA ARG A 98 12.96 -15.67 11.42
C ARG A 98 12.08 -14.57 10.82
N PHE A 99 12.04 -13.38 11.42
CA PHE A 99 11.15 -12.28 11.02
C PHE A 99 11.82 -11.34 10.01
N TRP A 100 13.14 -11.15 10.08
CA TRP A 100 13.85 -10.27 9.15
C TRP A 100 14.68 -11.00 8.08
N LYS A 101 15.17 -12.20 8.35
CA LYS A 101 15.96 -13.01 7.41
C LYS A 101 15.06 -13.86 6.51
N THR A 102 14.06 -13.22 5.91
CA THR A 102 13.17 -13.87 4.93
C THR A 102 13.74 -13.70 3.53
N ARG A 103 13.41 -14.63 2.63
CA ARG A 103 13.86 -14.59 1.23
C ARG A 103 13.46 -13.31 0.49
N SER A 104 12.39 -12.65 0.93
CA SER A 104 11.93 -11.38 0.35
C SER A 104 12.66 -10.14 0.87
N LEU A 105 13.28 -10.23 2.06
CA LEU A 105 13.98 -9.11 2.71
C LEU A 105 15.50 -9.18 2.53
N VAL A 106 16.04 -10.37 2.28
CA VAL A 106 17.46 -10.59 1.99
C VAL A 106 17.67 -10.46 0.47
N ILE A 107 18.49 -9.49 0.07
CA ILE A 107 18.89 -9.30 -1.33
C ILE A 107 20.13 -10.16 -1.59
N GLU A 108 20.05 -11.03 -2.60
CA GLU A 108 21.18 -11.83 -3.05
C GLU A 108 22.17 -10.97 -3.87
N GLU A 109 23.44 -11.37 -3.94
CA GLU A 109 24.48 -10.59 -4.64
C GLU A 109 24.13 -10.39 -6.13
N ASP A 110 23.62 -11.43 -6.78
CA ASP A 110 23.19 -11.37 -8.19
C ASP A 110 22.04 -10.35 -8.38
N GLU A 111 21.14 -10.25 -7.41
CA GLU A 111 20.04 -9.28 -7.44
C GLU A 111 20.57 -7.87 -7.20
N MET A 112 21.52 -7.71 -6.26
CA MET A 112 22.19 -6.43 -6.02
C MET A 112 22.92 -5.96 -7.27
N GLU A 113 23.65 -6.86 -7.93
CA GLU A 113 24.33 -6.59 -9.19
C GLU A 113 23.31 -6.24 -10.30
N ALA A 114 22.22 -7.00 -10.43
CA ALA A 114 21.18 -6.70 -11.40
C ALA A 114 20.53 -5.33 -11.16
N ILE A 115 20.31 -4.92 -9.90
CA ILE A 115 19.77 -3.60 -9.56
C ILE A 115 20.79 -2.51 -9.90
N MET A 116 22.04 -2.67 -9.48
CA MET A 116 23.10 -1.67 -9.66
C MET A 116 23.51 -1.50 -11.12
N THR A 117 23.46 -2.57 -11.91
CA THR A 117 23.78 -2.57 -13.35
C THR A 117 22.55 -2.34 -14.24
N GLY A 118 21.35 -2.25 -13.66
CA GLY A 118 20.09 -2.13 -14.41
C GLY A 118 19.75 -3.37 -15.26
N GLY A 119 20.22 -4.55 -14.86
CA GLY A 119 20.04 -5.81 -15.57
C GLY A 119 20.98 -6.01 -16.76
N ALA A 120 22.05 -5.21 -16.85
CA ALA A 120 23.00 -5.28 -17.96
C ALA A 120 24.04 -6.42 -17.83
N SER A 121 24.36 -6.88 -16.62
CA SER A 121 25.40 -7.90 -16.39
C SER A 121 24.94 -9.34 -16.58
N VAL A 122 23.64 -9.64 -16.46
CA VAL A 122 23.06 -11.00 -16.61
C VAL A 122 23.02 -11.52 -18.07
N GLY A 123 23.55 -10.75 -19.03
CA GLY A 123 23.61 -11.12 -20.45
C GLY A 123 24.85 -11.89 -20.90
N SER A 124 25.77 -12.25 -20.01
CA SER A 124 27.05 -12.88 -20.36
C SER A 124 27.31 -14.20 -19.63
N THR A 125 26.41 -15.17 -19.75
CA THR A 125 26.73 -16.57 -19.46
C THR A 125 26.82 -17.36 -20.77
N LYS A 126 28.00 -17.94 -20.97
CA LYS A 126 28.39 -18.84 -22.04
C LYS A 126 28.06 -20.29 -21.67
#